data_AF-A0A0D0AML2-F1
#
_entry.id   AF-A0A0D0AML2-F1
#
_cell.length_a   1.000
_cell.length_b   1.000
_cell.length_c   1.000
_cell.angle_alpha   90.00
_cell.angle_beta   90.00
_cell.angle_gamma   90.00
#
_symmetry.space_group_name_H-M   'P 1'
#
loop_
_entity.id
_entity.type
_entity.pdbx_description
1 polymer ?
#
loop_
_entity_poly.entity_id
_entity_poly.type
_entity_poly.pdbx_seq_one_letter_code
_entity_poly.pdbx_strand_id
1 'polypeptide(L)'
;MDTINSLQALVNSVRRHAWKLETLEGYQGGVNRFISFCSANNIPLLLPSPEWLICAFAAHHAGSCSGSAVSNDVAGSSLYTSLRAWHIANGFTWLGGTRLKYVLRSAVRLTPDASKRPPRPPVSSEMLDILHASLDSSLPLHACVLACADSAFWGQCCLGEFLPISQSRFTPKFFPTPS
;
A
#
# COMPACT_ATOMS: atom_id res chain seq x y z
N MET A 1 28.45 -12.35 -24.10
CA MET A 1 27.06 -12.22 -23.63
C MET A 1 26.97 -12.04 -22.10
N ASP A 2 28.01 -12.40 -21.35
CA ASP A 2 27.98 -12.42 -19.87
C ASP A 2 28.07 -11.05 -19.17
N THR A 3 28.69 -10.07 -19.82
CA THR A 3 28.82 -8.70 -19.27
C THR A 3 27.49 -7.94 -19.27
N ILE A 4 26.67 -8.09 -20.31
CA ILE A 4 25.34 -7.45 -20.41
C ILE A 4 24.38 -8.04 -19.36
N ASN A 5 24.38 -9.38 -19.22
CA ASN A 5 23.57 -10.05 -18.20
C ASN A 5 24.00 -9.66 -16.77
N SER A 6 25.31 -9.49 -16.53
CA SER A 6 25.84 -9.05 -15.24
C SER A 6 25.43 -7.61 -14.91
N LEU A 7 25.45 -6.70 -15.89
CA LEU A 7 24.97 -5.34 -15.71
C LEU A 7 23.46 -5.27 -15.47
N GLN A 8 22.66 -6.07 -16.19
CA GLN A 8 21.22 -6.18 -15.94
C GLN A 8 20.91 -6.77 -14.55
N ALA A 9 21.69 -7.76 -14.08
CA ALA A 9 21.57 -8.31 -12.75
C ALA A 9 21.89 -7.27 -11.65
N LEU A 10 22.94 -6.45 -11.86
CA LEU A 10 23.28 -5.34 -10.97
C LEU A 10 22.15 -4.31 -10.88
N VAL A 11 21.64 -3.85 -12.03
CA VAL A 11 20.50 -2.92 -12.09
C VAL A 11 19.27 -3.49 -11.37
N ASN A 12 18.98 -4.78 -11.58
CA ASN A 12 17.88 -5.46 -10.89
C ASN A 12 18.12 -5.64 -9.38
N SER A 13 19.36 -5.74 -8.93
CA SER A 13 19.70 -5.80 -7.50
C SER A 13 19.49 -4.45 -6.82
N VAL A 14 19.99 -3.36 -7.40
CA VAL A 14 19.83 -1.99 -6.87
C VAL A 14 18.37 -1.58 -6.89
N ARG A 15 17.65 -1.91 -7.96
CA ARG A 15 16.20 -1.66 -8.09
C ARG A 15 15.40 -2.30 -6.95
N ARG A 16 15.75 -3.51 -6.52
CA ARG A 16 15.06 -4.21 -5.42
C ARG A 16 15.29 -3.53 -4.06
N HIS A 17 16.44 -2.91 -3.84
CA HIS A 17 16.76 -2.21 -2.60
C HIS A 17 16.06 -0.85 -2.47
N ALA A 18 15.66 -0.24 -3.59
CA ALA A 18 14.90 1.01 -3.58
C ALA A 18 13.43 0.83 -3.11
N TRP A 19 12.95 -0.41 -2.95
CA TRP A 19 11.53 -0.70 -2.70
C TRP A 19 11.34 -1.10 -1.23
N LYS A 20 10.52 -0.34 -0.48
CA LYS A 20 10.14 -0.65 0.90
C LYS A 20 9.33 -1.95 0.94
N LEU A 21 9.61 -2.86 1.89
CA LEU A 21 9.01 -4.20 1.97
C LEU A 21 7.46 -4.20 2.01
N GLU A 22 6.84 -3.24 2.69
CA GLU A 22 5.37 -3.10 2.72
C GLU A 22 4.79 -2.72 1.35
N THR A 23 5.56 -1.98 0.54
CA THR A 23 5.16 -1.62 -0.82
C THR A 23 5.23 -2.84 -1.76
N LEU A 24 6.12 -3.80 -1.51
CA LEU A 24 6.23 -5.03 -2.29
C LEU A 24 4.99 -5.94 -2.15
N GLU A 25 4.45 -6.08 -0.94
CA GLU A 25 3.23 -6.88 -0.70
C GLU A 25 2.00 -6.24 -1.38
N GLY A 26 1.86 -4.91 -1.29
CA GLY A 26 0.81 -4.17 -2.00
C GLY A 26 0.93 -4.27 -3.53
N TYR A 27 2.16 -4.26 -4.06
CA TYR A 27 2.40 -4.48 -5.48
C TYR A 27 2.02 -5.88 -5.94
N GLN A 28 2.42 -6.91 -5.20
CA GLN A 28 2.07 -8.30 -5.51
C GLN A 28 0.55 -8.51 -5.50
N GLY A 29 -0.17 -7.91 -4.55
CA GLY A 29 -1.63 -7.98 -4.50
C GLY A 29 -2.31 -7.45 -5.78
N GLY A 30 -1.83 -6.33 -6.31
CA GLY A 30 -2.37 -5.75 -7.54
C GLY A 30 -2.08 -6.60 -8.79
N VAL A 31 -0.86 -7.15 -8.89
CA VAL A 31 -0.47 -8.04 -9.99
C VAL A 31 -1.25 -9.35 -9.96
N ASN A 32 -1.41 -9.95 -8.78
CA ASN A 32 -2.15 -11.21 -8.62
C ASN A 32 -3.63 -11.05 -9.03
N ARG A 33 -4.24 -9.91 -8.73
CA ARG A 33 -5.61 -9.60 -9.18
C ARG A 33 -5.68 -9.47 -10.70
N PHE A 34 -4.68 -8.86 -11.33
CA PHE A 34 -4.62 -8.77 -12.79
C PHE A 34 -4.47 -10.16 -13.45
N ILE A 35 -3.58 -11.01 -12.93
CA ILE A 35 -3.41 -12.39 -13.40
C ILE A 35 -4.73 -13.16 -13.24
N SER A 36 -5.40 -13.03 -12.09
CA SER A 36 -6.68 -13.68 -11.83
C SER A 36 -7.78 -13.18 -12.79
N PHE A 37 -7.81 -11.88 -13.07
CA PHE A 37 -8.73 -11.29 -14.05
C PHE A 37 -8.50 -11.84 -15.46
N CYS A 38 -7.25 -11.91 -15.92
CA CYS A 38 -6.90 -12.50 -17.21
C CYS A 38 -7.30 -13.98 -17.28
N SER A 39 -7.02 -14.75 -16.23
CA SER A 39 -7.41 -16.16 -16.14
C SER A 39 -8.93 -16.35 -16.16
N ALA A 40 -9.68 -15.50 -15.45
CA ALA A 40 -11.14 -15.58 -15.42
C ALA A 40 -11.81 -15.24 -16.77
N ASN A 41 -11.16 -14.38 -17.58
CA ASN A 41 -11.67 -13.97 -18.89
C ASN A 41 -11.06 -14.75 -20.06
N ASN A 42 -10.25 -15.78 -19.80
CA ASN A 42 -9.49 -16.54 -20.80
C ASN A 42 -8.62 -15.65 -21.72
N ILE A 43 -8.07 -14.57 -21.16
CA ILE A 43 -7.18 -13.65 -21.87
C ILE A 43 -5.74 -14.06 -21.55
N PRO A 44 -4.87 -14.24 -22.56
CA PRO A 44 -3.45 -14.50 -22.31
C PRO A 44 -2.82 -13.30 -21.59
N LEU A 45 -1.87 -13.57 -20.69
CA LEU A 45 -1.14 -12.52 -19.99
C LEU A 45 -0.17 -11.83 -20.97
N LEU A 46 -0.58 -10.68 -21.51
CA LEU A 46 0.20 -9.93 -22.50
C LEU A 46 1.14 -8.92 -21.82
N LEU A 47 2.43 -8.95 -22.19
CA LEU A 47 3.44 -7.97 -21.82
C LEU A 47 4.17 -7.48 -23.09
N PRO A 48 4.17 -6.17 -23.39
CA PRO A 48 3.45 -5.10 -22.69
C PRO A 48 1.92 -5.25 -22.83
N SER A 49 1.17 -5.04 -21.73
CA SER A 49 -0.28 -5.11 -21.78
C SER A 49 -0.84 -3.95 -22.62
N PRO A 50 -1.70 -4.21 -23.62
CA PRO A 50 -2.28 -3.15 -24.43
C PRO A 50 -3.24 -2.28 -23.60
N GLU A 51 -3.38 -1.00 -23.96
CA GLU A 51 -4.16 -0.03 -23.18
C GLU A 51 -5.60 -0.50 -22.92
N TRP A 52 -6.23 -1.15 -23.90
CA TRP A 52 -7.61 -1.65 -23.77
C TRP A 52 -7.73 -2.70 -22.66
N LEU A 53 -6.72 -3.56 -22.47
CA LEU A 53 -6.72 -4.61 -21.45
C LEU A 53 -6.58 -4.00 -20.05
N ILE A 54 -5.70 -3.00 -19.93
CA ILE A 54 -5.52 -2.23 -18.69
C ILE A 54 -6.80 -1.47 -18.35
N CYS A 55 -7.46 -0.88 -19.35
CA CYS A 55 -8.76 -0.22 -19.18
C CYS A 55 -9.87 -1.20 -18.76
N ALA A 56 -9.93 -2.39 -19.37
CA ALA A 56 -10.90 -3.42 -19.02
C ALA A 56 -10.72 -3.89 -17.58
N PHE A 57 -9.47 -4.10 -17.15
CA PHE A 57 -9.13 -4.43 -15.77
C PHE A 57 -9.55 -3.31 -14.80
N ALA A 58 -9.24 -2.05 -15.13
CA ALA A 58 -9.64 -0.91 -14.32
C ALA A 58 -11.16 -0.77 -14.21
N ALA A 59 -11.90 -1.02 -15.30
CA ALA A 59 -13.35 -0.99 -15.32
C ALA A 59 -13.97 -2.17 -14.53
N HIS A 60 -13.36 -3.36 -14.58
CA HIS A 60 -13.81 -4.52 -13.81
C HIS A 60 -13.78 -4.27 -12.30
N HIS A 61 -12.80 -3.50 -11.83
CA HIS A 61 -12.70 -3.11 -10.42
C HIS A 61 -13.37 -1.77 -10.08
N ALA A 62 -13.98 -1.10 -11.06
CA ALA A 62 -14.78 0.09 -10.81
C ALA A 62 -15.99 -0.24 -9.92
N GLY A 63 -16.27 0.58 -8.92
CA GLY A 63 -17.41 0.37 -8.01
C GLY A 63 -17.25 -0.73 -6.96
N SER A 64 -16.36 -1.71 -7.15
CA SER A 64 -16.10 -2.80 -6.19
C SER A 64 -14.97 -2.51 -5.21
N CYS A 65 -14.06 -1.61 -5.56
CA CYS A 65 -12.92 -1.22 -4.74
C CYS A 65 -13.10 0.22 -4.22
N SER A 66 -12.49 0.54 -3.07
CA SER A 66 -12.43 1.91 -2.56
C SER A 66 -11.80 2.82 -3.62
N GLY A 67 -12.25 4.09 -3.69
CA GLY A 67 -11.73 5.05 -4.68
C GLY A 67 -10.21 5.15 -4.64
N SER A 68 -9.61 5.00 -3.46
CA SER A 68 -8.16 4.94 -3.24
C SER A 68 -7.42 3.77 -3.92
N ALA A 69 -8.08 2.63 -4.14
CA ALA A 69 -7.50 1.46 -4.78
C ALA A 69 -7.45 1.55 -6.32
N VAL A 70 -8.19 2.52 -6.90
CA VAL A 70 -8.29 2.77 -8.34
C VAL A 70 -7.75 4.16 -8.72
N SER A 71 -7.65 5.10 -7.77
CA SER A 71 -7.20 6.47 -8.02
C SER A 71 -5.70 6.62 -8.18
N ASN A 72 -5.31 7.74 -8.81
CA ASN A 72 -3.93 8.20 -8.93
C ASN A 72 -3.38 8.90 -7.69
N ASP A 73 -4.21 9.18 -6.69
CA ASP A 73 -3.78 9.88 -5.49
C ASP A 73 -2.97 8.95 -4.58
N VAL A 74 -1.65 9.13 -4.67
CA VAL A 74 -0.65 9.05 -3.60
C VAL A 74 -0.93 7.99 -2.53
N ALA A 75 -0.91 6.73 -2.93
CA ALA A 75 -0.48 5.62 -2.08
C ALA A 75 0.01 4.50 -3.00
N GLY A 76 1.17 3.93 -2.72
CA GLY A 76 1.81 2.85 -3.50
C GLY A 76 1.06 1.51 -3.51
N SER A 77 -0.27 1.53 -3.38
CA SER A 77 -1.17 0.36 -3.27
C SER A 77 -2.34 0.37 -4.26
N SER A 78 -2.37 1.30 -5.22
CA SER A 78 -3.39 1.30 -6.29
C SER A 78 -3.12 0.18 -7.32
N LEU A 79 -4.17 -0.58 -7.70
CA LEU A 79 -4.07 -1.79 -8.54
C LEU A 79 -3.31 -1.54 -9.85
N TYR A 80 -3.56 -0.40 -10.49
CA TYR A 80 -2.92 -0.06 -11.75
C TYR A 80 -1.48 0.46 -11.57
N THR A 81 -1.16 1.11 -10.43
CA THR A 81 0.22 1.51 -10.09
C THR A 81 1.09 0.28 -9.89
N SER A 82 0.56 -0.74 -9.21
CA SER A 82 1.19 -2.05 -9.08
C SER A 82 1.44 -2.69 -10.45
N LEU A 83 0.45 -2.65 -11.33
CA LEU A 83 0.58 -3.18 -12.68
C LEU A 83 1.63 -2.41 -13.50
N ARG A 84 1.66 -1.08 -13.40
CA ARG A 84 2.67 -0.23 -14.05
C ARG A 84 4.08 -0.51 -13.54
N ALA A 85 4.24 -0.61 -12.22
CA ALA A 85 5.52 -0.94 -11.59
C ALA A 85 6.00 -2.33 -12.05
N TRP A 86 5.10 -3.30 -12.17
CA TRP A 86 5.40 -4.63 -12.68
C TRP A 86 5.86 -4.61 -14.15
N HIS A 87 5.23 -3.82 -15.02
CA HIS A 87 5.70 -3.66 -16.41
C HIS A 87 7.12 -3.10 -16.47
N ILE A 88 7.36 -2.01 -15.74
CA ILE A 88 8.68 -1.35 -15.68
C ILE A 88 9.72 -2.30 -15.09
N ALA A 89 9.36 -3.04 -14.04
CA ALA A 89 10.23 -4.03 -13.39
C ALA A 89 10.68 -5.16 -14.32
N ASN A 90 9.83 -5.55 -15.28
CA ASN A 90 10.14 -6.57 -16.27
C ASN A 90 10.75 -6.00 -17.56
N GLY A 91 11.04 -4.69 -17.60
CA GLY A 91 11.63 -4.04 -18.77
C GLY A 91 10.67 -3.77 -19.92
N PHE A 92 9.36 -3.91 -19.70
CA PHE A 92 8.33 -3.62 -20.70
C PHE A 92 7.88 -2.16 -20.65
N THR A 93 7.58 -1.61 -21.82
CA THR A 93 7.01 -0.27 -21.94
C THR A 93 5.57 -0.26 -21.41
N TRP A 94 5.23 0.79 -20.66
CA TRP A 94 3.87 0.99 -20.18
C TRP A 94 3.02 1.66 -21.27
N LEU A 95 1.96 0.98 -21.72
CA LEU A 95 1.09 1.47 -22.78
C LEU A 95 -0.17 2.20 -22.27
N GLY A 96 -0.26 2.51 -20.97
CA GLY A 96 -1.42 3.25 -20.44
C GLY A 96 -1.37 4.73 -20.82
N GLY A 97 -2.42 5.22 -21.49
CA GLY A 97 -2.52 6.58 -22.02
C GLY A 97 -3.72 7.36 -21.49
N THR A 98 -4.29 8.22 -22.33
CA THR A 98 -5.38 9.13 -21.97
C THR A 98 -6.69 8.38 -21.69
N ARG A 99 -6.96 7.29 -22.41
CA ARG A 99 -8.18 6.50 -22.23
C ARG A 99 -8.22 5.88 -20.84
N LEU A 100 -7.08 5.35 -20.38
CA LEU A 100 -6.96 4.83 -19.02
C LEU A 100 -7.27 5.89 -17.96
N LYS A 101 -6.75 7.11 -18.11
CA LYS A 101 -7.03 8.21 -17.16
C LYS A 101 -8.53 8.51 -17.04
N TYR A 102 -9.26 8.51 -18.14
CA TYR A 102 -10.72 8.70 -18.12
C TYR A 102 -11.45 7.54 -17.45
N VAL A 103 -11.04 6.30 -17.74
CA VAL A 103 -11.62 5.12 -17.09
C VAL A 103 -11.39 5.15 -15.58
N LEU A 104 -10.18 5.46 -15.13
CA LEU A 104 -9.85 5.56 -13.70
C LEU A 104 -10.66 6.67 -13.00
N ARG A 105 -10.77 7.85 -13.61
CA ARG A 105 -11.62 8.94 -13.07
C ARG A 105 -13.09 8.53 -12.98
N SER A 106 -13.59 7.86 -14.01
CA SER A 106 -14.96 7.36 -14.04
C SER A 106 -15.16 6.28 -12.98
N ALA A 107 -14.20 5.39 -12.80
CA ALA A 107 -14.24 4.33 -11.80
C ALA A 107 -14.27 4.88 -10.37
N VAL A 108 -13.48 5.91 -10.06
CA VAL A 108 -13.52 6.62 -8.77
C VAL A 108 -14.87 7.29 -8.54
N ARG A 109 -15.47 7.87 -9.58
CA ARG A 109 -16.80 8.48 -9.50
C ARG A 109 -17.92 7.46 -9.31
N LEU A 110 -17.74 6.25 -9.84
CA LEU A 110 -18.65 5.12 -9.68
C LEU A 110 -18.46 4.38 -8.35
N THR A 111 -17.42 4.69 -7.57
CA THR A 111 -17.27 4.13 -6.23
C THR A 111 -18.45 4.55 -5.37
N PRO A 112 -19.27 3.58 -4.87
CA PRO A 112 -20.43 3.90 -4.06
C PRO A 112 -20.01 4.62 -2.79
N ASP A 113 -20.82 5.57 -2.33
CA ASP A 113 -20.54 6.32 -1.08
C ASP A 113 -20.47 5.38 0.13
N ALA A 114 -21.16 4.24 0.10
CA ALA A 114 -21.04 3.17 1.11
C ALA A 114 -19.62 2.60 1.23
N SER A 115 -18.79 2.70 0.19
CA SER A 115 -17.38 2.28 0.21
C SER A 115 -16.44 3.40 0.68
N LYS A 116 -16.91 4.65 0.80
CA LYS A 116 -16.13 5.76 1.33
C LYS A 116 -16.27 5.77 2.85
N ARG A 117 -15.18 5.47 3.56
CA ARG A 117 -15.16 5.64 5.01
C ARG A 117 -15.29 7.13 5.32
N PRO A 118 -16.16 7.53 6.27
CA PRO A 118 -16.17 8.90 6.74
C PRO A 118 -14.77 9.25 7.31
N PRO A 119 -14.36 10.52 7.23
CA PRO A 119 -13.14 10.97 7.90
C PRO A 119 -13.22 10.55 9.38
N ARG A 120 -12.14 9.94 9.90
CA ARG A 120 -12.08 9.65 11.33
C ARG A 120 -12.01 10.99 12.08
N PRO A 121 -12.76 11.16 13.18
CA PRO A 121 -12.63 12.36 14.00
C PRO A 121 -11.18 12.49 14.49
N PRO A 122 -10.66 13.72 14.64
CA PRO A 122 -9.35 13.93 15.23
C PRO A 122 -9.32 13.37 16.65
N VAL A 123 -8.17 12.83 17.06
CA VAL A 123 -7.94 12.51 18.48
C VAL A 123 -7.92 13.85 19.23
N SER A 124 -8.64 13.92 20.35
CA SER A 124 -8.66 15.11 21.23
C SER A 124 -7.88 14.85 22.53
N SER A 125 -7.49 15.92 23.22
CA SER A 125 -6.86 15.79 24.54
C SER A 125 -7.79 15.11 25.56
N GLU A 126 -9.10 15.33 25.46
CA GLU A 126 -10.10 14.65 26.30
C GLU A 126 -10.05 13.12 26.12
N MET A 127 -9.78 12.64 24.90
CA MET A 127 -9.60 11.20 24.67
C MET A 127 -8.33 10.67 25.35
N LEU A 128 -7.27 11.47 25.46
CA LEU A 128 -6.09 11.12 26.24
C LEU A 128 -6.39 11.13 27.74
N ASP A 129 -7.15 12.11 28.24
CA ASP A 129 -7.53 12.16 29.66
C ASP A 129 -8.34 10.91 30.07
N ILE A 130 -9.27 10.48 29.22
CA ILE A 130 -10.01 9.23 29.40
C ILE A 130 -9.05 8.02 29.39
N LEU A 131 -8.07 8.03 28.48
CA LEU A 131 -7.07 6.96 28.38
C LEU A 131 -6.26 6.87 29.69
N HIS A 132 -5.73 7.99 30.18
CA HIS A 132 -5.00 8.09 31.46
C HIS A 132 -5.85 7.65 32.65
N ALA A 133 -7.15 7.98 32.67
CA ALA A 133 -8.05 7.55 33.74
C ALA A 133 -8.38 6.04 33.69
N SER A 134 -8.30 5.41 32.51
CA SER A 134 -8.67 4.01 32.30
C SER A 134 -7.50 3.01 32.47
N LEU A 135 -6.26 3.48 32.44
CA LEU A 135 -5.05 2.66 32.43
C LEU A 135 -4.24 2.86 33.71
N ASP A 136 -3.90 1.75 34.36
CA ASP A 136 -3.04 1.77 35.56
C ASP A 136 -1.57 1.95 35.17
N SER A 137 -0.99 3.10 35.49
CA SER A 137 0.42 3.44 35.21
C SER A 137 1.43 2.58 35.98
N SER A 138 1.00 1.81 36.99
CA SER A 138 1.87 0.88 37.70
C SER A 138 2.18 -0.39 36.89
N LEU A 139 1.35 -0.70 35.88
CA LEU A 139 1.57 -1.83 34.98
C LEU A 139 2.49 -1.40 33.81
N PRO A 140 3.64 -2.08 33.59
CA PRO A 140 4.61 -1.69 32.57
C PRO A 140 4.01 -1.56 31.16
N LEU A 141 3.09 -2.45 30.80
CA LEU A 141 2.41 -2.40 29.50
C LEU A 141 1.56 -1.12 29.35
N HIS A 142 0.80 -0.77 30.39
CA HIS A 142 -0.08 0.39 30.39
C HIS A 142 0.73 1.69 30.35
N ALA A 143 1.82 1.76 31.14
CA ALA A 143 2.75 2.88 31.09
C ALA A 143 3.33 3.08 29.67
N CYS A 144 3.71 2.00 28.98
CA CYS A 144 4.19 2.08 27.60
C CYS A 144 3.09 2.55 26.63
N VAL A 145 1.85 2.08 26.78
CA VAL A 145 0.73 2.49 25.94
C VAL A 145 0.44 3.98 26.11
N LEU A 146 0.41 4.48 27.34
CA LEU A 146 0.23 5.91 27.65
C LEU A 146 1.36 6.76 27.05
N ALA A 147 2.62 6.36 27.28
CA ALA A 147 3.78 7.07 26.72
C ALA A 147 3.76 7.12 25.19
N CYS A 148 3.36 6.03 24.51
CA CYS A 148 3.22 6.00 23.05
C CYS A 148 2.08 6.90 22.57
N ALA A 149 0.94 6.89 23.27
CA ALA A 149 -0.21 7.72 22.93
C ALA A 149 0.12 9.22 23.08
N ASP A 150 0.73 9.62 24.20
CA ASP A 150 1.15 11.00 24.45
C ASP A 150 2.20 11.45 23.42
N SER A 151 3.21 10.61 23.15
CA SER A 151 4.25 10.92 22.16
C SER A 151 3.68 11.07 20.76
N ALA A 152 2.76 10.20 20.36
CA ALA A 152 2.12 10.28 19.05
C ALA A 152 1.20 11.50 18.94
N PHE A 153 0.46 11.83 19.98
CA PHE A 153 -0.46 12.96 19.99
C PHE A 153 0.29 14.30 19.96
N TRP A 154 1.23 14.51 20.88
CA TRP A 154 1.98 15.77 20.99
C TRP A 154 3.06 15.90 19.92
N GLY A 155 3.67 14.80 19.50
CA GLY A 155 4.62 14.76 18.39
C GLY A 155 3.98 14.76 17.00
N GLN A 156 2.65 14.65 16.92
CA GLN A 156 1.91 14.45 15.66
C GLN A 156 2.45 13.29 14.81
N CYS A 157 3.00 12.28 15.47
CA CYS A 157 3.65 11.15 14.81
C CYS A 157 2.66 10.04 14.48
N CYS A 158 2.98 9.23 13.48
CA CYS A 158 2.19 8.04 13.17
C CYS A 158 2.54 6.92 14.17
N LEU A 159 1.54 6.32 14.84
CA LEU A 159 1.76 5.18 15.76
C LEU A 159 2.48 3.99 15.09
N GLY A 160 2.37 3.85 13.77
CA GLY A 160 3.09 2.85 12.99
C GLY A 160 4.62 3.05 12.96
N GLU A 161 5.13 4.18 13.43
CA GLU A 161 6.57 4.45 13.59
C GLU A 161 7.08 4.00 14.96
N PHE A 162 6.23 4.04 15.99
CA PHE A 162 6.58 3.67 17.37
C PHE A 162 6.36 2.19 17.67
N LEU A 163 5.35 1.59 17.04
CA LEU A 163 4.96 0.21 17.35
C LEU A 163 5.37 -0.74 16.20
N PRO A 164 5.96 -1.91 16.53
CA PRO A 164 6.26 -2.91 15.53
C PRO A 164 4.96 -3.42 14.88
N ILE A 165 4.96 -3.51 13.55
CA ILE A 165 3.78 -3.91 12.75
C ILE A 165 3.31 -5.34 13.06
N SER A 166 4.17 -6.20 13.63
CA SER A 166 3.79 -7.51 14.20
C SER A 166 4.85 -8.03 15.17
N GLN A 167 4.46 -8.91 16.10
CA GLN A 167 5.39 -9.58 17.03
C GLN A 167 6.53 -10.32 16.30
N SER A 168 6.27 -10.90 15.12
CA SER A 168 7.29 -11.61 14.34
C SER A 168 8.28 -10.70 13.60
N ARG A 169 8.00 -9.39 13.52
CA ARG A 169 8.89 -8.37 12.94
C ARG A 169 9.66 -7.58 14.00
N PHE A 170 9.53 -7.95 15.28
CA PHE A 170 10.26 -7.34 16.37
C PHE A 170 11.74 -7.73 16.31
N THR A 171 12.61 -6.76 16.02
CA THR A 171 14.06 -6.92 16.11
C THR A 171 14.56 -6.30 17.41
N PRO A 172 15.09 -7.09 18.37
CA PRO A 172 15.50 -6.60 19.69
C PRO A 172 16.69 -5.63 19.65
N LYS A 173 17.30 -5.41 18.48
CA LYS A 173 18.40 -4.45 18.29
C LYS A 173 17.94 -2.99 18.33
N PHE A 174 16.65 -2.72 18.07
CA PHE A 174 16.11 -1.36 17.96
C PHE A 174 15.15 -0.98 19.10
N PHE A 175 14.75 -1.94 19.93
CA PHE A 175 13.76 -1.73 20.98
C PHE A 175 14.26 -2.32 22.30
N PRO A 176 14.29 -1.54 23.40
CA PRO A 176 14.67 -2.05 24.71
C PRO A 176 13.64 -3.09 25.16
N THR A 177 14.09 -4.31 25.44
CA THR A 177 13.27 -5.34 26.07
C THR A 177 13.14 -5.05 27.56
N PRO A 178 11.92 -5.03 28.13
CA PRO A 178 11.77 -5.02 29.58
C PRO A 178 12.24 -6.38 30.13
N SER A 179 13.15 -6.30 31.09
CA SER A 179 13.69 -7.41 31.87
C SER A 179 12.68 -7.96 32.87
#